data_AF-A0A1C6FSX1-F1
#
_entry.id   AF-A0A1C6FSX1-F1
#
_cell.length_a   1.000
_cell.length_b   1.000
_cell.length_c   1.000
_cell.angle_alpha   90.00
_cell.angle_beta   90.00
_cell.angle_gamma   90.00
#
_symmetry.space_group_name_H-M   'P 1'
#
loop_
_entity.id
_entity.type
_entity.pdbx_description
1 polymer ?
#
loop_
_entity_poly.entity_id
_entity_poly.type
_entity_poly.pdbx_seq_one_letter_code
_entity_poly.pdbx_strand_id
1 'polypeptide(L)'
;MDLIKDNEFMKKLDDDIESLSKTLYLENPDLWLDFLEKSSDKNFDEMSLYFAAKYNFISIIKYAVEVNEFDLDSTSKNKAFPSVRKHLIDVAHTEKSFDVLSYLTGEKYTEDVEKSSDKTNLENDNKFKSVTNYSGASYSCPHCNLNVFEFGYKVLISSTCYYSPSDRKIVRSNPMELDTIICASCNKEIEDVTPKKLEDILNIENCVNCGSHIPTSGVLKEVSVSFNKDNGKFEDGGSTYCCKPCRKSLEKPQLEYFNLI
;
A
#
# COMPACT_ATOMS: atom_id res chain seq x y z
N MET A 1 -22.24 10.57 -28.12
CA MET A 1 -21.52 11.35 -29.15
C MET A 1 -20.51 10.39 -29.74
N ASP A 2 -20.44 10.24 -31.07
CA ASP A 2 -19.54 9.26 -31.68
C ASP A 2 -18.11 9.83 -31.69
N LEU A 3 -17.35 9.58 -30.61
CA LEU A 3 -16.01 10.15 -30.39
C LEU A 3 -15.04 9.87 -31.54
N ILE A 4 -15.24 8.75 -32.27
CA ILE A 4 -14.41 8.37 -33.42
C ILE A 4 -14.57 9.38 -34.56
N LYS A 5 -15.74 10.00 -34.71
CA LYS A 5 -16.04 11.00 -35.75
C LYS A 5 -15.71 12.43 -35.32
N ASP A 6 -15.33 12.62 -34.06
CA ASP A 6 -14.90 13.91 -33.53
C ASP A 6 -13.40 14.10 -33.78
N ASN A 7 -13.09 14.81 -34.86
CA ASN A 7 -11.71 15.09 -35.27
C ASN A 7 -10.93 15.90 -34.22
N GLU A 8 -11.61 16.75 -33.43
CA GLU A 8 -10.95 17.54 -32.40
C GLU A 8 -10.57 16.64 -31.22
N PHE A 9 -11.48 15.76 -30.81
CA PHE A 9 -11.20 14.76 -29.78
C PHE A 9 -10.08 13.81 -30.18
N MET A 10 -10.11 13.28 -31.42
CA MET A 10 -9.09 12.34 -31.89
C MET A 10 -7.70 12.98 -31.97
N LYS A 11 -7.62 14.24 -32.37
CA LYS A 11 -6.35 14.99 -32.35
C LYS A 11 -5.85 15.17 -30.92
N LYS A 12 -6.72 15.58 -29.99
CA LYS A 12 -6.37 15.74 -28.57
C LYS A 12 -5.91 14.41 -27.96
N LEU A 13 -6.57 13.31 -28.32
CA LEU A 13 -6.18 11.97 -27.89
C LEU A 13 -4.75 11.63 -28.36
N ASP A 14 -4.43 11.89 -29.63
CA ASP A 14 -3.08 11.63 -30.15
C ASP A 14 -2.02 12.51 -29.46
N ASP A 15 -2.33 13.78 -29.21
CA ASP A 15 -1.44 14.72 -28.47
C ASP A 15 -1.21 14.26 -27.02
N ASP A 16 -2.26 13.79 -26.33
CA ASP A 16 -2.20 13.27 -24.96
C ASP A 16 -1.42 11.93 -24.90
N ILE A 17 -1.58 11.05 -25.90
CA ILE A 17 -0.80 9.81 -26.03
C ILE A 17 0.68 10.12 -26.20
N GLU A 18 1.04 11.07 -27.07
CA GLU A 18 2.43 11.46 -27.29
C GLU A 18 3.04 12.06 -26.02
N SER A 19 2.29 12.90 -25.32
CA SER A 19 2.70 13.53 -24.07
C SER A 19 2.90 12.51 -22.95
N LEU A 20 1.99 11.54 -22.83
CA LEU A 20 2.12 10.44 -21.88
C LEU A 20 3.30 9.53 -22.21
N SER A 21 3.49 9.20 -23.49
CA SER A 21 4.64 8.40 -23.96
C SER A 21 5.98 9.04 -23.60
N LYS A 22 6.13 10.35 -23.83
CA LYS A 22 7.34 11.11 -23.43
C LYS A 22 7.56 11.09 -21.91
N THR A 23 6.49 11.24 -21.14
CA THR A 23 6.55 11.21 -19.67
C THR A 23 7.00 9.83 -19.17
N LEU A 24 6.41 8.76 -19.71
CA LEU A 24 6.76 7.38 -19.36
C LEU A 24 8.18 7.02 -19.79
N TYR A 25 8.64 7.50 -20.94
CA TYR A 25 10.02 7.29 -21.37
C TYR A 25 11.04 7.82 -20.35
N LEU A 26 10.74 8.96 -19.72
CA LEU A 26 11.62 9.58 -18.74
C LEU A 26 11.53 8.94 -17.35
N GLU A 27 10.32 8.62 -16.89
CA GLU A 27 10.10 8.10 -15.54
C GLU A 27 10.24 6.58 -15.43
N ASN A 28 9.74 5.83 -16.41
CA ASN A 28 9.65 4.37 -16.38
C ASN A 28 9.89 3.75 -17.77
N PRO A 29 11.15 3.71 -18.25
CA PRO A 29 11.47 3.21 -19.60
C PRO A 29 11.00 1.78 -19.90
N ASP A 30 10.96 0.93 -18.86
CA ASP A 30 10.49 -0.46 -18.99
C ASP A 30 8.99 -0.53 -19.28
N LEU A 31 8.19 0.37 -18.69
CA LEU A 31 6.75 0.47 -18.92
C LEU A 31 6.40 1.27 -20.19
N TRP A 32 7.32 2.10 -20.66
CA TRP A 32 7.16 2.86 -21.90
C TRP A 32 6.99 1.96 -23.12
N LEU A 33 7.78 0.87 -23.24
CA LEU A 33 7.68 -0.06 -24.37
C LEU A 33 6.30 -0.73 -24.45
N ASP A 34 5.78 -1.19 -23.31
CA ASP A 34 4.44 -1.80 -23.20
C ASP A 34 3.33 -0.79 -23.50
N PHE A 35 3.48 0.45 -23.04
CA PHE A 35 2.55 1.53 -23.38
C PHE A 35 2.57 1.86 -24.88
N LEU A 36 3.74 1.82 -25.53
CA LEU A 36 3.89 2.18 -26.93
C LEU A 36 3.11 1.22 -27.84
N GLU A 37 3.19 -0.08 -27.59
CA GLU A 37 2.41 -1.12 -28.29
C GLU A 37 0.90 -0.92 -28.10
N LYS A 38 0.46 -0.67 -26.88
CA LYS A 38 -0.96 -0.40 -26.58
C LYS A 38 -1.47 0.88 -27.22
N SER A 39 -0.61 1.90 -27.32
CA SER A 39 -0.94 3.20 -27.86
C SER A 39 -1.10 3.20 -29.39
N SER A 40 -0.32 2.38 -30.11
CA SER A 40 -0.46 2.25 -31.56
C SER A 40 -1.81 1.65 -31.95
N ASP A 41 -2.27 0.67 -31.18
CA ASP A 41 -3.56 0.00 -31.39
C ASP A 41 -4.71 0.70 -30.65
N LYS A 42 -4.40 1.78 -29.91
CA LYS A 42 -5.32 2.49 -28.99
C LYS A 42 -6.08 1.54 -28.05
N ASN A 43 -5.45 0.43 -27.68
CA ASN A 43 -6.00 -0.60 -26.81
C ASN A 43 -5.44 -0.45 -25.39
N PHE A 44 -6.01 0.48 -24.62
CA PHE A 44 -5.53 0.83 -23.30
C PHE A 44 -6.02 -0.15 -22.24
N ASP A 45 -5.10 -0.71 -21.47
CA ASP A 45 -5.42 -1.53 -20.30
C ASP A 45 -5.35 -0.72 -19.00
N GLU A 46 -5.66 -1.35 -17.86
CA GLU A 46 -5.65 -0.68 -16.56
C GLU A 46 -4.34 0.06 -16.26
N MET A 47 -3.18 -0.47 -16.67
CA MET A 47 -1.89 0.20 -16.44
C MET A 47 -1.77 1.49 -17.28
N SER A 48 -2.20 1.46 -18.54
CA SER A 48 -2.27 2.67 -19.36
C SER A 48 -3.22 3.71 -18.76
N LEU A 49 -4.37 3.25 -18.24
CA LEU A 49 -5.35 4.12 -17.59
C LEU A 49 -4.85 4.69 -16.27
N TYR A 50 -4.08 3.93 -15.50
CA TYR A 50 -3.43 4.38 -14.27
C TYR A 50 -2.55 5.60 -14.54
N PHE A 51 -1.69 5.53 -15.57
CA PHE A 51 -0.82 6.65 -15.88
C PHE A 51 -1.58 7.83 -16.52
N ALA A 52 -2.60 7.55 -17.33
CA ALA A 52 -3.49 8.60 -17.81
C ALA A 52 -4.18 9.33 -16.65
N ALA A 53 -4.59 8.60 -15.60
CA ALA A 53 -5.15 9.18 -14.39
C ALA A 53 -4.12 9.96 -13.57
N LYS A 54 -2.90 9.43 -13.43
CA LYS A 54 -1.78 10.09 -12.73
C LYS A 54 -1.43 11.45 -13.33
N TYR A 55 -1.41 11.58 -14.65
CA TYR A 55 -0.99 12.80 -15.35
C TYR A 55 -2.14 13.62 -15.96
N ASN A 56 -3.37 13.36 -15.53
CA ASN A 56 -4.57 14.09 -15.94
C ASN A 56 -4.92 14.03 -17.45
N PHE A 57 -4.60 12.93 -18.14
CA PHE A 57 -4.95 12.71 -19.55
C PHE A 57 -6.34 12.09 -19.72
N ILE A 58 -7.38 12.90 -19.52
CA ILE A 58 -8.79 12.49 -19.61
C ILE A 58 -9.19 11.88 -20.96
N SER A 59 -8.59 12.33 -22.08
CA SER A 59 -8.97 11.85 -23.42
C SER A 59 -8.70 10.36 -23.60
N ILE A 60 -7.59 9.85 -23.07
CA ILE A 60 -7.22 8.43 -23.10
C ILE A 60 -8.24 7.59 -22.33
N ILE A 61 -8.65 8.05 -21.14
CA ILE A 61 -9.64 7.36 -20.31
C ILE A 61 -11.01 7.36 -21.01
N LYS A 62 -11.43 8.50 -21.57
CA LYS A 62 -12.68 8.60 -22.35
C LYS A 62 -12.68 7.65 -23.53
N TYR A 63 -11.59 7.61 -24.30
CA TYR A 63 -11.49 6.70 -25.44
C TYR A 63 -11.62 5.24 -24.99
N ALA A 64 -10.90 4.83 -23.94
CA ALA A 64 -10.98 3.46 -23.45
C ALA A 64 -12.39 3.08 -22.97
N VAL A 65 -13.09 3.97 -22.26
CA VAL A 65 -14.41 3.67 -21.68
C VAL A 65 -15.53 3.77 -22.71
N GLU A 66 -15.54 4.83 -23.51
CA GLU A 66 -16.64 5.15 -24.42
C GLU A 66 -16.49 4.51 -25.80
N VAL A 67 -15.25 4.20 -26.24
CA VAL A 67 -14.98 3.58 -27.55
C VAL A 67 -14.59 2.12 -27.41
N ASN A 68 -13.64 1.79 -26.53
CA ASN A 68 -13.20 0.40 -26.34
C ASN A 68 -14.09 -0.38 -25.35
N GLU A 69 -15.13 0.25 -24.81
CA GLU A 69 -16.06 -0.35 -23.83
C GLU A 69 -15.34 -0.95 -22.60
N PHE A 70 -14.23 -0.33 -22.17
CA PHE A 70 -13.48 -0.79 -21.00
C PHE A 70 -14.35 -0.68 -19.73
N ASP A 71 -14.57 -1.81 -19.07
CA ASP A 71 -15.34 -1.87 -17.82
C ASP A 71 -14.51 -1.37 -16.63
N LEU A 72 -14.76 -0.12 -16.21
CA LEU A 72 -14.12 0.48 -15.03
C LEU A 72 -14.52 -0.22 -13.72
N ASP A 73 -15.66 -0.91 -13.68
CA ASP A 73 -16.15 -1.56 -12.46
C ASP A 73 -15.66 -3.01 -12.33
N SER A 74 -14.90 -3.48 -13.32
CA SER A 74 -14.15 -4.74 -13.27
C SER A 74 -13.10 -4.77 -12.15
N THR A 75 -12.74 -5.99 -11.73
CA THR A 75 -11.73 -6.22 -10.69
C THR A 75 -10.38 -5.63 -11.10
N SER A 76 -9.81 -4.79 -10.24
CA SER A 76 -8.48 -4.21 -10.46
C SER A 76 -7.39 -5.29 -10.39
N LYS A 77 -6.39 -5.19 -11.26
CA LYS A 77 -5.12 -5.94 -11.17
C LYS A 77 -4.37 -5.57 -9.89
N ASN A 78 -4.55 -4.35 -9.37
CA ASN A 78 -4.05 -3.93 -8.08
C ASN A 78 -5.00 -4.41 -6.97
N LYS A 79 -4.61 -5.47 -6.27
CA LYS A 79 -5.41 -6.13 -5.23
C LYS A 79 -5.79 -5.23 -4.05
N ALA A 80 -5.17 -4.06 -3.89
CA ALA A 80 -5.55 -3.06 -2.89
C ALA A 80 -6.90 -2.40 -3.21
N PHE A 81 -7.33 -2.41 -4.47
CA PHE A 81 -8.55 -1.77 -4.93
C PHE A 81 -9.57 -2.80 -5.41
N PRO A 82 -10.85 -2.67 -5.04
CA PRO A 82 -11.88 -3.63 -5.45
C PRO A 82 -12.33 -3.45 -6.91
N SER A 83 -12.06 -2.29 -7.53
CA SER A 83 -12.33 -2.06 -8.96
C SER A 83 -11.35 -1.08 -9.59
N VAL A 84 -11.20 -1.14 -10.91
CA VAL A 84 -10.34 -0.22 -11.68
C VAL A 84 -10.74 1.23 -11.42
N ARG A 85 -12.05 1.54 -11.39
CA ARG A 85 -12.58 2.89 -11.10
C ARG A 85 -12.01 3.46 -9.80
N LYS A 86 -12.04 2.67 -8.72
CA LYS A 86 -11.55 3.12 -7.41
C LYS A 86 -10.03 3.33 -7.41
N HIS A 87 -9.29 2.47 -8.10
CA HIS A 87 -7.86 2.63 -8.30
C HIS A 87 -7.53 3.93 -9.03
N LEU A 88 -8.23 4.23 -10.13
CA LEU A 88 -8.01 5.45 -10.91
C LEU A 88 -8.43 6.72 -10.14
N ILE A 89 -9.52 6.68 -9.38
CA ILE A 89 -9.95 7.81 -8.53
C ILE A 89 -8.89 8.11 -7.46
N ASP A 90 -8.36 7.10 -6.79
CA ASP A 90 -7.36 7.27 -5.73
C ASP A 90 -6.09 7.93 -6.25
N VAL A 91 -5.61 7.49 -7.41
CA VAL A 91 -4.44 8.06 -8.10
C VAL A 91 -4.71 9.47 -8.57
N ALA A 92 -5.86 9.71 -9.23
CA ALA A 92 -6.23 11.03 -9.72
C ALA A 92 -6.41 12.03 -8.57
N HIS A 93 -6.88 11.57 -7.41
CA HIS A 93 -6.97 12.38 -6.19
C HIS A 93 -5.60 12.73 -5.64
N THR A 94 -4.70 11.75 -5.54
CA THR A 94 -3.33 11.94 -5.03
C THR A 94 -2.55 12.94 -5.88
N GLU A 95 -2.73 12.87 -7.20
CA GLU A 95 -1.96 13.64 -8.19
C GLU A 95 -2.67 14.93 -8.63
N LYS A 96 -3.85 15.21 -8.04
CA LYS A 96 -4.68 16.39 -8.34
C LYS A 96 -5.10 16.50 -9.81
N SER A 97 -5.40 15.36 -10.42
CA SER A 97 -5.89 15.24 -11.79
C SER A 97 -7.39 15.55 -11.86
N PHE A 98 -7.74 16.84 -11.78
CA PHE A 98 -9.13 17.29 -11.63
C PHE A 98 -10.06 16.93 -12.79
N ASP A 99 -9.56 16.91 -14.04
CA ASP A 99 -10.38 16.55 -15.20
C ASP A 99 -10.76 15.07 -15.13
N VAL A 100 -9.78 14.22 -14.80
CA VAL A 100 -9.98 12.78 -14.63
C VAL A 100 -10.91 12.50 -13.44
N LEU A 101 -10.68 13.14 -12.29
CA LEU A 101 -11.56 13.01 -11.13
C LEU A 101 -13.00 13.37 -11.47
N SER A 102 -13.19 14.49 -12.16
CA SER A 102 -14.52 14.96 -12.54
C SER A 102 -15.23 13.96 -13.45
N TYR A 103 -14.48 13.36 -14.37
CA TYR A 103 -15.00 12.34 -15.27
C TYR A 103 -15.37 11.03 -14.54
N LEU A 104 -14.51 10.54 -13.65
CA LEU A 104 -14.69 9.25 -12.98
C LEU A 104 -15.78 9.26 -11.91
N THR A 105 -15.97 10.40 -11.24
CA THR A 105 -16.95 10.59 -10.15
C THR A 105 -18.27 11.20 -10.62
N GLY A 106 -18.26 11.94 -11.75
CA GLY A 106 -19.40 12.73 -12.21
C GLY A 106 -19.60 14.06 -11.47
N GLU A 107 -18.68 14.42 -10.57
CA GLU A 107 -18.68 15.68 -9.83
C GLU A 107 -17.79 16.71 -10.54
N LYS A 108 -18.03 18.02 -10.35
CA LYS A 108 -17.15 19.05 -10.94
C LYS A 108 -16.07 19.45 -9.95
N TYR A 109 -14.83 19.08 -10.24
CA TYR A 109 -13.65 19.56 -9.53
C TYR A 109 -13.01 20.71 -10.32
N THR A 110 -12.94 21.90 -9.72
CA THR A 110 -12.16 23.03 -10.24
C THR A 110 -11.14 23.45 -9.19
N GLU A 111 -10.01 24.04 -9.60
CA GLU A 111 -8.99 24.58 -8.69
C GLU A 111 -9.56 25.50 -7.60
N ASP A 112 -10.71 26.15 -7.83
CA ASP A 112 -11.38 27.05 -6.89
C ASP A 112 -12.39 26.38 -5.93
N VAL A 113 -12.78 25.11 -6.15
CA VAL A 113 -13.77 24.41 -5.32
C VAL A 113 -13.19 24.02 -3.95
N GLU A 114 -11.87 23.99 -3.80
CA GLU A 114 -11.22 23.83 -2.48
C GLU A 114 -11.36 25.06 -1.56
N LYS A 115 -11.88 26.20 -2.03
CA LYS A 115 -11.96 27.44 -1.23
C LYS A 115 -13.34 27.78 -0.65
N SER A 116 -14.41 27.04 -0.97
CA SER A 116 -15.77 27.46 -0.60
C SER A 116 -16.70 26.41 0.02
N SER A 117 -16.21 25.22 0.36
CA SER A 117 -16.84 24.40 1.40
C SER A 117 -16.28 24.79 2.77
N ASP A 118 -17.17 24.93 3.74
CA ASP A 118 -16.95 25.59 5.02
C ASP A 118 -15.63 25.26 5.74
N LYS A 119 -15.07 26.29 6.36
CA LYS A 119 -13.94 26.25 7.29
C LYS A 119 -14.19 25.23 8.41
N THR A 120 -13.76 24.00 8.20
CA THR A 120 -13.17 23.18 9.24
C THR A 120 -11.71 22.96 8.86
N ASN A 121 -10.83 23.60 9.63
CA ASN A 121 -9.36 23.56 9.54
C ASN A 121 -8.80 22.30 8.86
N LEU A 122 -8.25 22.48 7.66
CA LEU A 122 -7.45 21.49 6.95
C LEU A 122 -5.97 21.90 7.00
N GLU A 123 -5.41 21.81 8.21
CA GLU A 123 -3.98 21.56 8.38
C GLU A 123 -3.74 20.07 8.12
N ASN A 124 -2.85 19.74 7.18
CA ASN A 124 -2.28 18.40 6.95
C ASN A 124 -3.28 17.24 6.76
N ASP A 125 -3.84 17.11 5.56
CA ASP A 125 -4.56 15.89 5.15
C ASP A 125 -3.66 14.89 4.38
N ASN A 126 -2.47 14.64 4.94
CA ASN A 126 -1.89 13.28 4.96
C ASN A 126 -2.58 12.46 6.07
N LYS A 127 -3.89 12.62 6.26
CA LYS A 127 -4.66 11.71 7.09
C LYS A 127 -4.85 10.46 6.27
N PHE A 128 -3.87 9.56 6.39
CA PHE A 128 -4.19 8.15 6.38
C PHE A 128 -5.48 7.98 7.18
N LYS A 129 -6.52 7.45 6.54
CA LYS A 129 -7.74 7.08 7.26
C LYS A 129 -7.30 6.08 8.31
N SER A 130 -7.29 6.51 9.59
CA SER A 130 -7.16 5.59 10.69
C SER A 130 -8.15 4.48 10.45
N VAL A 131 -7.66 3.25 10.47
CA VAL A 131 -8.56 2.12 10.59
C VAL A 131 -8.98 2.22 12.04
N THR A 132 -10.16 2.77 12.32
CA THR A 132 -10.64 3.06 13.68
C THR A 132 -10.72 1.82 14.59
N ASN A 133 -10.36 0.64 14.07
CA ASN A 133 -10.35 -0.66 14.73
C ASN A 133 -9.01 -1.41 14.57
N TYR A 134 -7.88 -0.75 14.26
CA TYR A 134 -6.59 -1.46 14.21
C TYR A 134 -6.24 -2.00 15.60
N SER A 135 -6.31 -3.32 15.75
CA SER A 135 -6.03 -4.06 16.98
C SER A 135 -4.80 -4.96 16.78
N GLY A 136 -3.68 -4.35 16.39
CA GLY A 136 -2.40 -5.01 16.20
C GLY A 136 -1.28 -4.29 16.92
N ALA A 137 -0.04 -4.62 16.56
CA ALA A 137 1.15 -4.08 17.19
C ALA A 137 1.23 -2.56 17.08
N SER A 138 1.80 -1.90 18.08
CA SER A 138 1.93 -0.45 18.08
C SER A 138 3.37 -0.01 18.18
N TYR A 139 3.80 0.81 17.23
CA TYR A 139 5.05 1.55 17.32
C TYR A 139 4.80 2.99 16.87
N SER A 140 4.91 3.93 17.82
CA SER A 140 4.58 5.34 17.56
C SER A 140 5.77 6.07 16.96
N CYS A 141 5.57 6.73 15.82
CA CYS A 141 6.60 7.58 15.23
C CYS A 141 6.95 8.73 16.20
N PRO A 142 8.23 8.98 16.50
CA PRO A 142 8.64 10.04 17.43
C PRO A 142 8.31 11.45 16.93
N HIS A 143 8.07 11.63 15.63
CA HIS A 143 7.82 12.95 15.03
C HIS A 143 6.34 13.33 14.95
N CYS A 144 5.46 12.38 14.67
CA CYS A 144 4.02 12.63 14.50
C CYS A 144 3.13 11.86 15.48
N ASN A 145 3.72 10.99 16.30
CA ASN A 145 3.06 10.14 17.29
C ASN A 145 1.99 9.21 16.70
N LEU A 146 2.02 8.97 15.39
CA LEU A 146 1.14 8.03 14.70
C LEU A 146 1.78 6.62 14.67
N ASN A 147 0.96 5.58 14.79
CA ASN A 147 1.41 4.19 14.75
C ASN A 147 1.91 3.80 13.35
N VAL A 148 3.20 3.49 13.21
CA VAL A 148 3.80 3.12 11.92
C VAL A 148 3.29 1.79 11.37
N PHE A 149 2.73 0.91 12.20
CA PHE A 149 2.13 -0.34 11.72
C PHE A 149 0.72 -0.14 11.16
N GLU A 150 -0.01 0.86 11.66
CA GLU A 150 -1.33 1.23 11.13
C GLU A 150 -1.19 2.10 9.88
N PHE A 151 -0.25 3.05 9.92
CA PHE A 151 -0.11 4.09 8.91
C PHE A 151 1.05 3.85 7.93
N GLY A 152 1.81 2.79 8.12
CA GLY A 152 2.91 2.39 7.24
C GLY A 152 4.21 3.15 7.47
N TYR A 153 5.26 2.57 6.89
CA TYR A 153 6.60 3.11 6.83
C TYR A 153 7.27 2.72 5.52
N LYS A 154 8.30 3.46 5.11
CA LYS A 154 9.10 3.23 3.91
C LYS A 154 10.49 2.76 4.33
N VAL A 155 11.04 1.81 3.59
CA VAL A 155 12.42 1.34 3.77
C VAL A 155 13.24 1.78 2.57
N LEU A 156 14.48 2.22 2.80
CA LEU A 156 15.38 2.60 1.73
C LEU A 156 16.13 1.38 1.20
N ILE A 157 16.28 1.33 -0.12
CA ILE A 157 17.09 0.32 -0.80
C ILE A 157 18.22 1.05 -1.52
N SER A 158 19.44 0.59 -1.29
CA SER A 158 20.64 1.05 -2.00
C SER A 158 21.02 0.08 -3.11
N SER A 159 21.35 0.61 -4.29
CA SER A 159 21.91 -0.17 -5.39
C SER A 159 22.84 0.70 -6.22
N THR A 160 23.99 0.15 -6.60
CA THR A 160 24.94 0.83 -7.48
C THR A 160 24.59 0.49 -8.93
N CYS A 161 24.41 1.52 -9.74
CA CYS A 161 24.15 1.37 -11.18
C CYS A 161 25.37 1.79 -11.98
N TYR A 162 25.78 0.98 -12.95
CA TYR A 162 26.79 1.36 -13.94
C TYR A 162 26.36 0.93 -15.34
N TYR A 163 26.83 1.63 -16.37
CA TYR A 163 26.55 1.26 -17.76
C TYR A 163 27.60 0.25 -18.25
N SER A 164 27.16 -0.90 -18.77
CA SER A 164 28.04 -1.89 -19.43
C SER A 164 28.09 -1.59 -20.93
N PRO A 165 29.24 -1.16 -21.49
CA PRO A 165 29.37 -0.95 -22.93
C PRO A 165 29.24 -2.24 -23.73
N SER A 166 29.70 -3.36 -23.17
CA SER A 166 29.64 -4.68 -23.79
C SER A 166 28.20 -5.18 -23.94
N ASP A 167 27.39 -5.00 -22.90
CA ASP A 167 25.98 -5.43 -22.89
C ASP A 167 25.02 -4.34 -23.38
N ARG A 168 25.54 -3.13 -23.66
CA ARG A 168 24.80 -1.93 -24.06
C ARG A 168 23.58 -1.64 -23.18
N LYS A 169 23.72 -1.85 -21.87
CA LYS A 169 22.65 -1.66 -20.89
C LYS A 169 23.17 -1.22 -19.54
N ILE A 170 22.29 -0.66 -18.72
CA ILE A 170 22.56 -0.39 -17.30
C ILE A 170 22.57 -1.73 -16.57
N VAL A 171 23.67 -1.99 -15.86
CA VAL A 171 23.80 -3.11 -14.94
C VAL A 171 23.65 -2.54 -13.54
N ARG A 172 22.69 -3.10 -12.80
CA ARG A 172 22.45 -2.77 -11.40
C ARG A 172 23.08 -3.83 -10.52
N SER A 173 23.76 -3.41 -9.46
CA SER A 173 24.15 -4.34 -8.40
C SER A 173 22.91 -4.87 -7.70
N ASN A 174 23.05 -6.03 -7.05
CA ASN A 174 21.98 -6.53 -6.20
C ASN A 174 21.55 -5.44 -5.20
N PRO A 175 20.24 -5.14 -5.12
CA PRO A 175 19.73 -4.17 -4.17
C PRO A 175 20.01 -4.64 -2.74
N MET A 176 20.38 -3.70 -1.88
CA MET A 176 20.60 -3.92 -0.45
C MET A 176 19.65 -3.01 0.33
N GLU A 177 18.86 -3.61 1.21
CA GLU A 177 18.03 -2.87 2.15
C GLU A 177 18.92 -2.12 3.16
N LEU A 178 18.60 -0.86 3.40
CA LEU A 178 19.26 -0.02 4.41
C LEU A 178 18.47 -0.08 5.71
N ASP A 179 19.17 0.09 6.83
CA ASP A 179 18.57 0.16 8.18
C ASP A 179 17.77 1.45 8.44
N THR A 180 17.43 2.20 7.39
CA THR A 180 16.72 3.48 7.47
C THR A 180 15.23 3.28 7.25
N ILE A 181 14.43 3.78 8.20
CA ILE A 181 12.97 3.82 8.12
C ILE A 181 12.49 5.26 8.00
N ILE A 182 11.58 5.51 7.07
CA ILE A 182 10.86 6.78 6.96
C ILE A 182 9.38 6.55 7.30
N CYS A 183 8.84 7.30 8.26
CA CYS A 183 7.41 7.30 8.57
C CYS A 183 6.61 7.71 7.32
N ALA A 184 5.62 6.90 6.93
CA ALA A 184 4.82 7.22 5.74
C ALA A 184 3.89 8.43 5.96
N SER A 185 3.48 8.71 7.20
CA SER A 185 2.58 9.82 7.52
C SER A 185 3.28 11.18 7.50
N CYS A 186 4.46 11.30 8.13
CA CYS A 186 5.17 12.58 8.23
C CYS A 186 6.41 12.69 7.32
N ASN A 187 6.75 11.62 6.58
CA ASN A 187 7.92 11.54 5.70
C ASN A 187 9.25 11.90 6.38
N LYS A 188 9.36 11.69 7.70
CA LYS A 188 10.62 11.86 8.46
C LYS A 188 11.23 10.51 8.79
N GLU A 189 12.56 10.49 8.81
CA GLU A 189 13.35 9.35 9.26
C GLU A 189 13.10 9.07 10.75
N ILE A 190 13.01 7.79 11.09
CA ILE A 190 12.85 7.30 12.46
C ILE A 190 14.18 6.68 12.89
N GLU A 191 14.96 7.44 13.66
CA GLU A 191 16.36 7.11 13.96
C GLU A 191 16.54 5.96 14.97
N ASP A 192 15.53 5.67 15.80
CA ASP A 192 15.64 4.72 16.90
C ASP A 192 15.26 3.27 16.52
N VAL A 193 14.84 3.03 15.27
CA VAL A 193 14.33 1.74 14.81
C VAL A 193 14.86 1.36 13.42
N THR A 194 14.96 0.05 13.19
CA THR A 194 15.38 -0.54 11.91
C THR A 194 14.29 -1.48 11.39
N PRO A 195 14.27 -1.84 10.09
CA PRO A 195 13.26 -2.74 9.53
C PRO A 195 13.16 -4.06 10.31
N LYS A 196 14.32 -4.63 10.65
CA LYS A 196 14.41 -5.84 11.46
C LYS A 196 13.79 -5.69 12.86
N LYS A 197 14.02 -4.57 13.54
CA LYS A 197 13.41 -4.32 14.86
C LYS A 197 11.88 -4.23 14.78
N LEU A 198 11.33 -3.61 13.73
CA LEU A 198 9.87 -3.58 13.52
C LEU A 198 9.32 -4.99 13.27
N GLU A 199 10.04 -5.82 12.51
CA GLU A 199 9.68 -7.22 12.29
C GLU A 199 9.74 -8.03 13.59
N ASP A 200 10.77 -7.83 14.42
CA ASP A 200 10.91 -8.47 15.73
C ASP A 200 9.71 -8.13 16.65
N ILE A 201 9.26 -6.87 16.65
CA ILE A 201 8.06 -6.45 17.41
C ILE A 201 6.83 -7.23 16.94
N LEU A 202 6.62 -7.35 15.62
CA LEU A 202 5.48 -8.09 15.07
C LEU A 202 5.54 -9.57 15.41
N ASN A 203 6.72 -10.18 15.40
CA ASN A 203 6.93 -11.59 15.74
C ASN A 203 6.70 -11.86 17.23
N ILE A 204 7.02 -10.90 18.09
CA ILE A 204 6.81 -11.01 19.53
C ILE A 204 5.34 -10.80 19.88
N GLU A 205 4.72 -9.73 19.36
CA GLU A 205 3.36 -9.32 19.73
C GLU A 205 2.27 -10.16 19.08
N ASN A 206 2.57 -10.89 17.99
CA ASN A 206 1.61 -11.77 17.34
C ASN A 206 1.93 -13.26 17.60
N CYS A 207 0.88 -14.07 17.71
CA CYS A 207 1.06 -15.51 17.86
C CYS A 207 1.62 -16.12 16.57
N VAL A 208 2.82 -16.71 16.65
CA VAL A 208 3.49 -17.41 15.53
C VAL A 208 2.58 -18.45 14.86
N ASN A 209 1.68 -19.06 15.63
CA ASN A 209 0.82 -20.12 15.14
C ASN A 209 -0.47 -19.67 14.46
N CYS A 210 -1.01 -18.50 14.79
CA CYS A 210 -2.33 -18.08 14.31
C CYS A 210 -2.42 -16.60 13.92
N GLY A 211 -1.33 -15.85 14.03
CA GLY A 211 -1.26 -14.43 13.69
C GLY A 211 -2.05 -13.50 14.61
N SER A 212 -2.72 -14.02 15.64
CA SER A 212 -3.50 -13.18 16.56
C SER A 212 -2.59 -12.30 17.42
N HIS A 213 -2.92 -11.02 17.52
CA HIS A 213 -2.22 -10.07 18.38
C HIS A 213 -2.44 -10.42 19.86
N ILE A 214 -1.38 -10.86 20.53
CA ILE A 214 -1.41 -11.44 21.88
C ILE A 214 -1.87 -10.45 22.94
N PRO A 215 -1.40 -9.18 22.99
CA PRO A 215 -1.85 -8.21 23.99
C PRO A 215 -3.36 -8.01 24.01
N THR A 216 -4.00 -7.98 22.84
CA THR A 216 -5.46 -7.79 22.73
C THR A 216 -6.24 -9.10 22.81
N SER A 217 -5.71 -10.19 22.25
CA SER A 217 -6.41 -11.48 22.24
C SER A 217 -6.29 -12.24 23.57
N GLY A 218 -5.22 -11.99 24.33
CA GLY A 218 -4.97 -12.53 25.66
C GLY A 218 -4.16 -13.82 25.67
N VAL A 219 -3.62 -14.12 26.86
CA VAL A 219 -2.84 -15.33 27.16
C VAL A 219 -3.60 -16.20 28.16
N LEU A 220 -3.57 -17.52 27.96
CA LEU A 220 -4.08 -18.51 28.89
C LEU A 220 -2.92 -19.20 29.59
N LYS A 221 -3.04 -19.42 30.90
CA LYS A 221 -2.18 -20.33 31.64
C LYS A 221 -2.89 -21.67 31.75
N GLU A 222 -2.40 -22.69 31.06
CA GLU A 222 -2.88 -24.06 31.20
C GLU A 222 -2.04 -24.76 32.27
N VAL A 223 -2.71 -25.43 33.21
CA VAL A 223 -2.08 -26.19 34.29
C VAL A 223 -2.44 -27.64 34.07
N SER A 224 -1.43 -28.48 33.90
CA SER A 224 -1.63 -29.93 33.83
C SER A 224 -1.60 -30.50 35.24
N VAL A 225 -2.51 -31.43 35.52
CA VAL A 225 -2.51 -32.20 36.77
C VAL A 225 -2.57 -33.68 36.43
N SER A 226 -1.77 -34.47 37.13
CA SER A 226 -1.78 -35.93 36.99
C SER A 226 -2.28 -36.55 38.29
N PHE A 227 -3.13 -37.57 38.17
CA PHE A 227 -3.59 -38.31 39.34
C PHE A 227 -2.55 -39.36 39.71
N ASN A 228 -1.91 -39.21 40.87
CA ASN A 228 -1.01 -40.20 41.41
C ASN A 228 -1.81 -41.28 42.16
N LYS A 229 -1.79 -42.49 41.60
CA LYS A 229 -2.54 -43.64 42.14
C LYS A 229 -1.99 -44.17 43.46
N ASP A 230 -0.72 -43.92 43.77
CA ASP A 230 -0.04 -44.48 44.94
C ASP A 230 -0.36 -43.68 46.22
N ASN A 231 -0.60 -42.37 46.08
CA ASN A 231 -0.96 -41.49 47.19
C ASN A 231 -2.40 -40.95 47.13
N GLY A 232 -3.14 -41.27 46.05
CA GLY A 232 -4.54 -40.90 45.86
C GLY A 232 -4.78 -39.39 45.67
N LYS A 233 -3.76 -38.63 45.26
CA LYS A 233 -3.81 -37.17 45.12
C LYS A 233 -3.51 -36.75 43.68
N PHE A 234 -4.01 -35.56 43.32
CA PHE A 234 -3.57 -34.88 42.10
C PHE A 234 -2.25 -34.17 42.38
N GLU A 235 -1.28 -34.38 41.49
CA GLU A 235 0.03 -33.76 41.50
C GLU A 235 0.13 -32.73 40.37
N ASP A 236 0.92 -31.70 40.61
CA ASP A 236 1.17 -30.64 39.62
C ASP A 236 2.04 -31.18 38.50
N GLY A 237 1.49 -31.19 37.28
CA GLY A 237 2.17 -31.61 36.05
C GLY A 237 2.90 -30.47 35.34
N GLY A 238 2.85 -29.26 35.90
CA GLY A 238 3.44 -28.05 35.34
C GLY A 238 2.41 -27.11 34.73
N SER A 239 2.89 -25.94 34.32
CA SER A 239 2.05 -24.94 33.65
C SER A 239 2.69 -24.41 32.39
N THR A 240 1.87 -24.17 31.37
CA THR A 240 2.27 -23.57 30.09
C THR A 240 1.43 -22.34 29.80
N TYR A 241 2.04 -21.34 29.18
CA TYR A 241 1.31 -20.17 28.68
C TYR A 241 1.02 -20.34 27.18
N CYS A 242 -0.24 -20.16 26.82
CA CYS A 242 -0.77 -20.42 25.49
C CYS A 242 -1.48 -19.19 24.94
N CYS A 243 -1.43 -19.00 23.62
CA CYS A 243 -2.24 -18.01 22.93
C CYS A 243 -3.73 -18.34 23.12
N LYS A 244 -4.55 -17.39 23.57
CA LYS A 244 -5.98 -17.65 23.89
C LYS A 244 -6.80 -18.13 22.68
N PRO A 245 -6.69 -17.53 21.48
CA PRO A 245 -7.39 -18.01 20.28
C PRO A 245 -7.10 -19.45 19.86
N CYS A 246 -5.82 -19.84 19.77
CA CYS A 246 -5.44 -21.14 19.18
C CYS A 246 -4.99 -22.18 20.21
N ARG A 247 -4.84 -21.79 21.48
CA ARG A 247 -4.39 -22.61 22.61
C ARG A 247 -3.02 -23.28 22.43
N LYS A 248 -2.21 -22.83 21.48
CA LYS A 248 -0.83 -23.29 21.33
C LYS A 248 0.11 -22.50 22.22
N SER A 249 1.15 -23.16 22.70
CA SER A 249 2.17 -22.57 23.57
C SER A 249 2.85 -21.37 22.93
N LEU A 250 3.14 -20.36 23.75
CA LEU A 250 3.95 -19.21 23.36
C LEU A 250 5.44 -19.56 23.39
N GLU A 251 6.21 -18.93 22.50
CA GLU A 251 7.65 -19.15 22.44
C GLU A 251 8.39 -18.35 23.51
N LYS A 252 9.61 -18.79 23.85
CA LYS A 252 10.44 -18.18 24.90
C LYS A 252 10.60 -16.65 24.76
N PRO A 253 10.89 -16.08 23.57
CA PRO A 253 11.00 -14.62 23.42
C PRO A 253 9.70 -13.88 23.76
N GLN A 254 8.54 -14.48 23.45
CA GLN A 254 7.24 -13.91 23.78
C GLN A 254 6.98 -13.97 25.28
N LEU A 255 7.35 -15.07 25.93
CA LEU A 255 7.22 -15.23 27.38
C LEU A 255 8.07 -14.21 28.15
N GLU A 256 9.31 -13.99 27.72
CA GLU A 256 10.22 -12.99 28.31
C GLU A 256 9.66 -11.58 28.11
N TYR A 257 9.21 -11.24 26.89
CA TYR A 257 8.64 -9.93 26.59
C TYR A 257 7.39 -9.60 27.42
N PHE A 258 6.51 -10.59 27.62
CA PHE A 258 5.30 -10.43 28.42
C PHE A 258 5.50 -10.63 29.93
N ASN A 259 6.75 -10.80 30.40
CA ASN A 259 7.10 -11.07 31.81
C ASN A 259 6.32 -12.27 32.40
N LEU A 260 6.15 -13.33 31.62
CA LEU A 260 5.46 -14.55 32.03
C LEU A 260 6.39 -15.61 32.62
N ILE A 261 7.71 -15.42 32.45
CA ILE A 261 8.79 -16.25 32.99
C ILE A 261 9.93 -15.38 33.54
#